data_AF-A0A024VJN5-F1
#
_entry.id   AF-A0A024VJN5-F1
#
_cell.length_a   1.000
_cell.length_b   1.000
_cell.length_c   1.000
_cell.angle_alpha   90.00
_cell.angle_beta   90.00
_cell.angle_gamma   90.00
#
_symmetry.space_group_name_H-M   'P 1'
#
loop_
_entity.id
_entity.type
_entity.pdbx_description
1 polymer ?
#
loop_
_entity_poly.entity_id
_entity_poly.type
_entity_poly.pdbx_seq_one_letter_code
_entity_poly.pdbx_strand_id
1 'polypeptide(L)'
;MFLKSMNFFKFFKFMHTPKSYFSIYNEYLNSYKKKINKIPFYIRRTASDNLPVFLKYKNNKNLVITVIRKIKGNKEVTKQKEQI
;
A
#
# COMPACT_ATOMS: atom_id res chain seq x y z
N MET A 1 -33.50 -6.16 12.93
CA MET A 1 -32.59 -5.97 14.06
C MET A 1 -32.22 -7.34 14.61
N PHE A 2 -31.18 -7.98 14.07
CA PHE A 2 -30.70 -9.29 14.51
C PHE A 2 -29.16 -9.28 14.45
N LEU A 3 -28.54 -8.82 15.53
CA LEU A 3 -27.11 -9.02 15.74
C LEU A 3 -26.91 -10.50 16.05
N LYS A 4 -26.33 -11.21 15.07
CA LYS A 4 -25.87 -12.59 15.22
C LYS A 4 -24.98 -12.69 16.45
N SER A 5 -25.46 -13.44 17.44
CA SER A 5 -24.71 -13.90 18.61
C SER A 5 -23.37 -14.49 18.16
N MET A 6 -22.30 -13.74 18.44
CA MET A 6 -20.93 -14.22 18.27
C MET A 6 -20.65 -15.11 19.48
N ASN A 7 -20.61 -16.43 19.27
CA ASN A 7 -20.43 -17.45 20.30
C ASN A 7 -19.39 -17.03 21.35
N PHE A 8 -19.86 -16.76 22.58
CA PHE A 8 -19.10 -16.34 23.75
C PHE A 8 -17.81 -17.18 23.97
N PHE A 9 -17.87 -18.46 23.64
CA PHE A 9 -16.75 -19.41 23.68
C PHE A 9 -15.57 -19.04 22.77
N LYS A 10 -15.82 -18.49 21.57
CA LYS A 10 -14.75 -18.02 20.67
C LYS A 10 -14.04 -16.79 21.25
N PHE A 11 -14.78 -15.92 21.93
CA PHE A 11 -14.23 -14.72 22.57
C PHE A 11 -13.34 -15.10 23.76
N PHE A 12 -13.78 -16.04 24.60
CA PHE A 12 -12.98 -16.57 25.70
C PHE A 12 -11.69 -17.24 25.22
N LYS A 13 -11.76 -18.05 24.16
CA LYS A 13 -10.59 -18.68 23.55
C LYS A 13 -9.60 -17.67 22.97
N PHE A 14 -10.08 -16.53 22.48
CA PHE A 14 -9.24 -15.41 22.02
C PHE A 14 -8.52 -14.71 23.19
N MET A 15 -9.23 -14.47 24.30
CA MET A 15 -8.65 -13.81 25.48
C MET A 15 -7.57 -14.65 26.17
N HIS A 16 -7.63 -15.98 26.06
CA HIS A 16 -6.61 -16.90 26.56
C HIS A 16 -5.52 -17.27 25.54
N THR A 17 -5.42 -16.55 24.42
CA THR A 17 -4.29 -16.73 23.52
C THR A 17 -2.98 -16.35 24.26
N PRO A 18 -1.94 -17.19 24.21
CA PRO A 18 -0.73 -16.95 24.96
C PRO A 18 -0.03 -15.68 24.45
N LYS A 19 0.52 -14.88 25.38
CA LYS A 19 1.27 -13.63 25.10
C LYS A 19 2.33 -13.80 23.99
N SER A 20 2.87 -15.00 23.82
CA SER A 20 3.82 -15.35 22.75
C SER A 20 3.27 -15.14 21.34
N TYR A 21 2.00 -15.49 21.08
CA TYR A 21 1.38 -15.30 19.77
C TYR A 21 1.26 -13.81 19.41
N PHE A 22 0.88 -12.99 20.40
CA PHE A 22 0.79 -11.54 20.26
C PHE A 22 2.18 -10.92 20.01
N SER A 23 3.22 -11.44 20.67
CA SER A 23 4.61 -11.02 20.47
C SER A 23 5.09 -11.30 19.05
N ILE A 24 4.88 -12.53 18.55
CA ILE A 24 5.27 -12.93 17.19
C ILE A 24 4.54 -12.07 16.14
N TYR A 25 3.25 -11.81 16.35
CA TYR A 25 2.45 -10.96 15.47
C TYR A 25 2.98 -9.51 15.44
N ASN A 26 3.32 -8.95 16.61
CA ASN A 26 3.90 -7.61 16.69
C ASN A 26 5.28 -7.53 16.03
N GLU A 27 6.12 -8.55 16.20
CA GLU A 27 7.42 -8.63 15.54
C GLU A 27 7.29 -8.70 14.01
N TYR A 28 6.34 -9.51 13.53
CA TYR A 28 5.98 -9.57 12.12
C TYR A 28 5.52 -8.21 11.59
N LEU A 29 4.59 -7.53 12.28
CA LEU A 29 4.10 -6.21 11.90
C LEU A 29 5.21 -5.16 11.88
N ASN A 30 6.11 -5.18 12.85
CA ASN A 30 7.24 -4.26 12.92
C ASN A 30 8.23 -4.49 11.78
N SER A 31 8.52 -5.76 11.46
CA SER A 31 9.37 -6.12 10.33
C SER A 31 8.74 -5.70 8.99
N TYR A 32 7.43 -5.88 8.85
CA TYR A 32 6.68 -5.45 7.68
C TYR A 32 6.69 -3.92 7.52
N LYS A 33 6.43 -3.18 8.60
CA LYS A 33 6.54 -1.71 8.62
C LYS A 33 7.93 -1.22 8.23
N LYS A 34 8.99 -1.83 8.78
CA LYS A 34 10.38 -1.50 8.41
C LYS A 34 10.64 -1.69 6.92
N LYS A 35 10.15 -2.79 6.33
CA LYS A 35 10.27 -3.05 4.88
C LYS A 35 9.53 -1.99 4.06
N ILE A 36 8.30 -1.64 4.42
CA ILE A 36 7.52 -0.58 3.74
C ILE A 36 8.24 0.76 3.83
N ASN A 37 8.71 1.14 5.02
CA ASN A 37 9.37 2.43 5.24
C ASN A 37 10.71 2.54 4.51
N LYS A 38 11.36 1.42 4.17
CA LYS A 38 12.57 1.40 3.34
C LYS A 38 12.28 1.75 1.87
N ILE A 39 11.05 1.55 1.40
CA ILE A 39 10.67 1.84 0.02
C ILE A 39 10.53 3.38 -0.12
N PRO A 40 11.32 4.03 -0.99
CA PRO A 40 11.37 5.49 -1.05
C PRO A 40 10.09 6.12 -1.60
N PHE A 41 9.34 5.37 -2.43
CA PHE A 41 8.05 5.81 -2.96
C PHE A 41 7.20 4.61 -3.38
N TYR A 42 5.89 4.81 -3.44
CA TYR A 42 4.95 3.85 -4.01
C TYR A 42 3.93 4.56 -4.90
N ILE A 43 3.35 3.81 -5.84
CA ILE A 43 2.38 4.33 -6.81
C ILE A 43 1.02 3.71 -6.48
N ARG A 44 0.02 4.55 -6.22
CA ARG A 44 -1.35 4.05 -5.98
C ARG A 44 -2.06 3.80 -7.30
N ARG A 45 -2.76 2.66 -7.41
CA ARG A 45 -3.57 2.31 -8.57
C ARG A 45 -4.75 3.26 -8.80
N THR A 46 -5.38 3.17 -9.96
CA THR A 46 -6.66 3.83 -10.26
C THR A 46 -7.81 3.16 -9.51
N ALA A 47 -8.99 3.81 -9.51
CA ALA A 47 -10.18 3.21 -8.90
C ALA A 47 -10.57 1.90 -9.60
N SER A 48 -10.21 1.76 -10.88
CA SER A 48 -10.37 0.55 -11.70
C SER A 48 -9.14 -0.37 -11.66
N ASP A 49 -8.27 -0.24 -10.66
CA ASP A 49 -7.06 -1.06 -10.46
C ASP A 49 -5.99 -1.02 -11.57
N ASN A 50 -6.03 -0.01 -12.44
CA ASN A 50 -5.02 0.19 -13.48
C ASN A 50 -3.81 0.98 -12.96
N LEU A 51 -2.66 0.82 -13.62
CA LEU A 51 -1.48 1.66 -13.37
C LEU A 51 -1.78 3.11 -13.81
N PRO A 52 -1.40 4.12 -13.01
CA PRO A 52 -1.68 5.52 -13.30
C PRO A 52 -0.65 6.13 -14.27
N VAL A 53 -0.45 5.49 -15.43
CA VAL A 53 0.45 5.93 -16.50
C VAL A 53 -0.39 6.46 -17.65
N PHE A 54 -0.10 7.68 -18.12
CA PHE A 54 -0.93 8.37 -19.10
C PHE A 54 -0.09 9.05 -20.17
N LEU A 55 -0.57 9.08 -21.41
CA LEU A 55 0.00 9.92 -22.46
C LEU A 55 -0.57 11.34 -22.34
N LYS A 56 0.32 12.33 -22.39
CA LYS A 56 -0.03 13.75 -22.43
C LYS A 56 0.50 14.36 -23.72
N TYR A 57 -0.42 14.80 -24.57
CA TYR A 57 -0.11 15.51 -25.79
C TYR A 57 0.09 17.01 -25.51
N LYS A 58 1.11 17.60 -26.12
CA LYS A 58 1.45 19.03 -26.06
C LYS A 58 1.75 19.55 -27.46
N ASN A 59 1.87 20.88 -27.60
CA ASN A 59 2.21 21.58 -28.85
C ASN A 59 1.37 21.11 -30.04
N ASN A 60 0.05 21.31 -29.97
CA ASN A 60 -0.90 20.89 -30.99
C ASN A 60 -0.76 19.40 -31.38
N LYS A 61 -0.54 18.52 -30.38
CA LYS A 61 -0.33 17.07 -30.52
C LYS A 61 0.98 16.64 -31.21
N ASN A 62 1.87 17.57 -31.53
CA ASN A 62 3.18 17.24 -32.11
C ASN A 62 4.13 16.57 -31.09
N LEU A 63 3.90 16.76 -29.79
CA LEU A 63 4.74 16.23 -28.74
C LEU A 63 3.95 15.36 -27.77
N VAL A 64 4.41 14.13 -27.53
CA VAL A 64 3.79 13.16 -26.62
C VAL A 64 4.73 12.89 -25.45
N ILE A 65 4.22 13.05 -24.23
CA ILE A 65 4.97 12.75 -23.00
C ILE A 65 4.21 11.71 -22.19
N THR A 66 4.92 10.71 -21.67
CA THR A 66 4.37 9.78 -20.68
C THR A 66 4.41 10.41 -19.30
N VAL A 67 3.27 10.43 -18.61
CA VAL A 67 3.11 11.00 -17.27
C VAL A 67 2.65 9.93 -16.31
N ILE A 68 3.46 9.69 -15.28
CA ILE A 68 3.13 8.79 -14.17
C ILE A 68 2.54 9.62 -13.03
N ARG A 69 1.35 9.22 -12.55
CA ARG A 69 0.61 9.92 -11.48
C ARG A 69 0.51 9.08 -10.22
N LYS A 70 -0.06 9.65 -9.15
CA LYS A 70 -0.34 8.97 -7.86
C LYS A 70 0.89 8.40 -7.14
N ILE A 71 2.07 8.98 -7.40
CA ILE A 71 3.29 8.71 -6.64
C ILE A 71 3.15 9.32 -5.24
N LYS A 72 3.46 8.54 -4.20
CA LYS A 72 3.54 8.92 -2.80
C LYS A 72 4.94 8.58 -2.27
N GLY A 73 5.48 9.40 -1.38
CA GLY A 73 6.88 9.31 -0.94
C GLY A 73 7.79 10.29 -1.69
N ASN A 74 9.08 9.99 -1.76
CA ASN A 74 10.08 10.88 -2.37
C ASN A 74 10.02 10.79 -3.91
N LYS A 75 9.47 11.84 -4.52
CA LYS A 75 9.25 11.94 -5.98
C LYS A 75 10.53 12.13 -6.78
N GLU A 76 11.61 12.64 -6.17
CA GLU A 76 12.87 12.92 -6.86
C GLU A 76 13.61 11.63 -7.19
N VAL A 77 13.59 10.68 -6.24
CA VAL A 77 14.12 9.32 -6.43
C VAL A 77 13.40 8.58 -7.56
N THR A 78 12.10 8.83 -7.75
CA THR A 78 11.34 8.27 -8.87
C THR A 78 11.86 8.77 -10.21
N LYS A 79 12.05 10.09 -10.36
CA LYS A 79 12.57 10.68 -11.61
C LYS A 79 13.96 10.17 -11.97
N GLN A 80 14.84 10.00 -10.99
CA GLN A 80 16.19 9.48 -11.23
C GLN A 80 16.19 8.02 -11.70
N LYS A 81 15.26 7.19 -11.22
CA LYS A 81 15.17 5.78 -11.60
C LYS A 81 14.47 5.54 -12.94
N GLU A 82 13.64 6.46 -13.39
CA GLU A 82 12.87 6.37 -14.64
C GLU A 82 13.56 7.05 -15.83
N GLN A 83 14.76 7.64 -15.65
CA GLN A 83 15.61 8.10 -16.74
C GLN A 83 16.27 6.89 -17.42
N ILE A 84 15.59 6.33 -18.43
CA ILE A 84 16.15 5.43 -19.44
C ILE A 84 15.93 6.09 -20.81
#